data_AF-A0AA47E3J0-F1
#
_entry.id   AF-A0AA47E3J0-F1
#
_cell.length_a   1.000
_cell.length_b   1.000
_cell.length_c   1.000
_cell.angle_alpha   90.00
_cell.angle_beta   90.00
_cell.angle_gamma   90.00
#
_symmetry.space_group_name_H-M   'P 1'
#
loop_
_entity.id
_entity.type
_entity.pdbx_description
1 polymer ?
#
loop_
_entity_poly.entity_id
_entity_poly.type
_entity_poly.pdbx_seq_one_letter_code
_entity_poly.pdbx_strand_id
1 'polypeptide(L)'
;MQISNSLMGAGLSAFQNGQQRVEQAATSIASASASALGNSQAVAELSEELIQLKVGEHTAKLGARMIQSADEVLGTLIDTQA
;
A
#
# COMPACT_ATOMS: atom_id res chain seq x y z
N MET A 1 13.24 -13.28 26.76
CA MET A 1 12.27 -14.40 26.71
C MET A 1 10.80 -13.97 26.91
N GLN A 2 10.45 -13.07 27.85
CA GLN A 2 9.05 -12.59 28.00
C GLN A 2 8.54 -11.72 26.83
N ILE A 3 9.43 -10.97 26.17
CA ILE A 3 9.09 -10.07 25.06
C ILE A 3 8.62 -10.85 23.81
N SER A 4 9.15 -12.06 23.56
CA SER A 4 8.69 -12.89 22.44
C SER A 4 7.27 -13.41 22.61
N ASN A 5 6.85 -13.73 23.85
CA ASN A 5 5.52 -14.27 24.11
C ASN A 5 4.42 -13.19 23.95
N SER A 6 4.71 -11.96 24.39
CA SER A 6 3.81 -10.82 24.19
C SER A 6 3.75 -10.38 22.72
N LEU A 7 4.87 -10.40 22.01
CA LEU A 7 4.90 -10.05 20.58
C LEU A 7 4.19 -11.10 19.70
N MET A 8 4.32 -12.38 20.04
CA MET A 8 3.69 -13.47 19.29
C MET A 8 2.17 -13.51 19.53
N GLY A 9 1.70 -13.20 20.74
CA GLY A 9 0.28 -12.99 21.02
C GLY A 9 -0.29 -11.74 20.35
N ALA A 10 0.45 -10.63 20.34
CA ALA A 10 0.08 -9.41 19.61
C ALA A 10 0.03 -9.66 18.09
N GLY A 11 0.98 -10.41 17.55
CA GLY A 11 1.03 -10.81 16.15
C GLY A 11 -0.13 -11.73 15.75
N LEU A 12 -0.46 -12.73 16.56
CA LEU A 12 -1.59 -13.62 16.29
C LEU A 12 -2.93 -12.87 16.36
N SER A 13 -3.07 -11.96 17.33
CA SER A 13 -4.26 -11.11 17.45
C SER A 13 -4.39 -10.18 16.26
N ALA A 14 -3.30 -9.54 15.83
CA ALA A 14 -3.27 -8.69 14.65
C ALA A 14 -3.61 -9.48 13.37
N PHE A 15 -3.11 -10.72 13.26
CA PHE A 15 -3.40 -11.60 12.12
C PHE A 15 -4.88 -12.02 12.07
N GLN A 16 -5.46 -12.41 13.21
CA GLN A 16 -6.88 -12.78 13.27
C GLN A 16 -7.81 -11.61 12.95
N ASN A 17 -7.52 -10.42 13.49
CA ASN A 17 -8.23 -9.19 13.15
C ASN A 17 -8.05 -8.82 11.67
N GLY A 18 -6.84 -9.02 11.14
CA GLY A 18 -6.54 -8.83 9.72
C GLY A 18 -7.37 -9.75 8.82
N GLN A 19 -7.43 -11.05 9.14
CA GLN A 19 -8.23 -12.01 8.36
C GLN A 19 -9.71 -11.65 8.33
N GLN A 20 -10.31 -11.32 9.47
CA GLN A 20 -11.72 -10.90 9.50
C GLN A 20 -11.99 -9.67 8.64
N ARG A 21 -11.05 -8.71 8.62
CA ARG A 21 -11.17 -7.49 7.82
C ARG A 21 -10.99 -7.74 6.33
N VAL A 22 -10.11 -8.68 5.97
CA VAL A 22 -9.91 -9.13 4.58
C VAL A 22 -11.16 -9.83 4.05
N GLU A 23 -11.79 -10.71 4.83
CA GLU A 23 -13.02 -11.41 4.42
C GLU A 23 -14.18 -10.44 4.14
N GLN A 24 -14.35 -9.44 5.01
CA GLN A 24 -15.35 -8.38 4.81
C GLN A 24 -15.07 -7.55 3.56
N ALA A 25 -13.82 -7.14 3.35
CA ALA A 25 -13.44 -6.38 2.16
C ALA A 25 -13.63 -7.20 0.88
N ALA A 26 -13.25 -8.47 0.89
CA ALA A 26 -13.43 -9.38 -0.25
C ALA A 26 -14.91 -9.53 -0.62
N THR A 27 -15.79 -9.66 0.39
CA THR A 27 -17.23 -9.75 0.17
C THR A 27 -17.80 -8.47 -0.44
N SER A 28 -17.39 -7.30 0.06
CA SER A 28 -17.80 -6.00 -0.51
C SER A 28 -17.34 -5.83 -1.96
N ILE A 29 -16.09 -6.21 -2.29
CA ILE A 29 -15.56 -6.16 -3.66
C ILE A 29 -16.31 -7.12 -4.58
N ALA A 30 -16.58 -8.36 -4.13
CA ALA A 30 -17.37 -9.32 -4.89
C ALA A 30 -18.80 -8.80 -5.16
N SER A 31 -19.42 -8.15 -4.17
CA SER A 31 -20.74 -7.54 -4.35
C SER A 31 -20.73 -6.32 -5.28
N ALA A 32 -19.73 -5.45 -5.17
CA ALA A 32 -19.59 -4.26 -6.01
C ALA A 32 -19.25 -4.62 -7.46
N SER A 33 -18.41 -5.63 -7.67
CA SER A 33 -18.09 -6.16 -9.01
C SER A 33 -19.28 -6.83 -9.68
N ALA A 34 -20.15 -7.51 -8.92
CA ALA A 34 -21.43 -7.99 -9.42
C ALA A 34 -22.38 -6.84 -9.79
N SER A 35 -22.40 -5.74 -9.01
CA SER A 35 -23.21 -4.54 -9.30
C SER A 35 -22.65 -3.65 -10.42
N ALA A 36 -21.37 -3.79 -10.78
CA ALA A 36 -20.73 -3.02 -11.86
C ALA A 36 -21.09 -3.52 -13.27
N LEU A 37 -21.67 -4.72 -13.41
CA LEU A 37 -22.18 -5.23 -14.68
C LEU A 37 -23.45 -4.45 -15.10
N GLY A 38 -23.24 -3.35 -15.82
CA GLY A 38 -24.30 -2.55 -16.44
C GLY A 38 -24.59 -1.19 -15.80
N ASN A 39 -23.78 -0.75 -14.82
CA ASN A 39 -23.99 0.53 -14.13
C ASN A 39 -22.83 1.52 -14.37
N SER A 40 -23.10 2.57 -15.13
CA SER A 40 -22.12 3.60 -15.51
C SER A 40 -21.55 4.36 -14.31
N GLN A 41 -22.27 4.41 -13.19
CA GLN A 41 -21.79 5.05 -11.96
C GLN A 41 -20.63 4.26 -11.33
N ALA A 42 -20.72 2.92 -11.32
CA ALA A 42 -19.66 2.05 -10.82
C ALA A 42 -18.39 2.11 -11.69
N VAL A 43 -18.55 2.36 -12.99
CA VAL A 43 -17.42 2.60 -13.91
C VAL A 43 -16.74 3.94 -13.61
N ALA A 44 -17.51 4.97 -13.26
CA ALA A 44 -16.96 6.27 -12.86
C ALA A 44 -16.18 6.17 -11.53
N GLU A 45 -16.73 5.46 -10.54
CA GLU A 45 -16.06 5.22 -9.25
C GLU A 45 -14.77 4.39 -9.43
N LEU A 46 -14.80 3.34 -10.27
CA LEU A 46 -13.60 2.56 -10.60
C LEU A 46 -12.53 3.41 -11.33
N SER A 47 -12.97 4.33 -12.19
CA SER A 47 -12.05 5.24 -12.90
C SER A 47 -11.39 6.23 -11.93
N GLU A 48 -12.13 6.76 -10.96
CA GLU A 48 -11.62 7.64 -9.91
C GLU A 48 -10.55 6.92 -9.05
N GLU A 49 -10.84 5.68 -8.63
CA GLU A 49 -9.90 4.83 -7.89
C GLU A 49 -8.62 4.52 -8.70
N LEU A 50 -8.74 4.24 -10.00
CA LEU A 50 -7.59 4.05 -10.88
C LEU A 50 -6.74 5.32 -11.04
N ILE A 51 -7.37 6.50 -11.07
CA ILE A 51 -6.67 7.78 -11.08
C ILE A 51 -5.91 7.98 -9.76
N GLN A 52 -6.54 7.72 -8.62
CA GLN A 52 -5.85 7.81 -7.32
C GLN A 52 -4.66 6.84 -7.22
N LEU A 53 -4.83 5.61 -7.70
CA LEU A 53 -3.74 4.63 -7.78
C LEU A 53 -2.56 5.17 -8.62
N LYS A 54 -2.84 5.77 -9.78
CA LYS A 54 -1.81 6.35 -10.65
C LYS A 54 -1.09 7.53 -10.00
N VAL A 55 -1.81 8.38 -9.27
CA VAL A 55 -1.22 9.48 -8.49
C VAL A 55 -0.32 8.94 -7.38
N GLY A 56 -0.75 7.87 -6.69
CA GLY A 56 0.06 7.17 -5.69
C GLY A 56 1.34 6.57 -6.28
N GLU A 57 1.23 5.87 -7.42
CA GLU A 57 2.37 5.32 -8.17
C GLU A 57 3.38 6.42 -8.52
N HIS A 58 2.91 7.56 -9.02
CA HIS A 58 3.78 8.67 -9.40
C HIS A 58 4.48 9.29 -8.19
N THR A 59 3.76 9.43 -7.07
CA THR A 59 4.33 9.92 -5.80
C THR A 59 5.40 8.97 -5.27
N ALA A 60 5.14 7.65 -5.29
CA ALA A 60 6.11 6.64 -4.88
C ALA A 60 7.36 6.66 -5.78
N LYS A 61 7.17 6.81 -7.10
CA LYS A 61 8.27 6.92 -8.06
C LYS A 61 9.12 8.17 -7.85
N LEU A 62 8.50 9.30 -7.53
CA LEU A 62 9.20 10.52 -7.15
C LEU A 62 10.00 10.33 -5.85
N GLY A 63 9.42 9.66 -4.84
CA GLY A 63 10.13 9.31 -3.61
C GLY A 63 11.37 8.45 -3.87
N ALA A 64 11.24 7.43 -4.71
CA ALA A 64 12.36 6.59 -5.13
C ALA A 64 13.45 7.39 -5.86
N ARG A 65 13.07 8.31 -6.75
CA ARG A 65 14.03 9.23 -7.40
C ARG A 65 14.73 10.15 -6.41
N MET A 66 14.02 10.65 -5.41
CA MET A 66 14.61 11.51 -4.38
C MET A 66 15.63 10.76 -3.52
N ILE A 67 15.34 9.50 -3.17
CA ILE A 67 16.29 8.61 -2.47
C ILE A 67 17.52 8.39 -3.35
N GLN A 68 17.33 8.08 -4.63
CA GLN A 68 18.44 7.89 -5.56
C GLN A 68 19.32 9.16 -5.69
N SER A 69 18.71 10.34 -5.82
CA SER A 69 19.46 11.59 -5.84
C SER A 69 20.16 11.88 -4.51
N ALA A 70 19.56 11.51 -3.38
CA ALA A 70 20.22 11.61 -2.08
C ALA A 70 21.44 10.67 -2.00
N ASP A 71 21.33 9.43 -2.51
CA ASP A 71 22.44 8.48 -2.60
C ASP A 71 23.56 8.95 -3.54
N GLU A 72 23.23 9.57 -4.67
CA GLU A 72 24.23 10.18 -5.57
C GLU A 72 24.93 11.39 -4.93
N VAL A 73 24.19 12.26 -4.22
CA VAL A 73 24.79 13.37 -3.47
C VAL A 73 25.65 12.85 -2.31
N LEU A 74 25.20 11.83 -1.59
CA LEU A 74 26.01 11.17 -0.55
C LEU A 74 27.27 10.52 -1.13
N GLY A 75 27.14 9.81 -2.25
CA GLY A 75 28.26 9.19 -2.94
C GLY A 75 29.31 10.22 -3.40
N THR A 76 28.87 11.34 -3.97
CA THR A 76 29.77 12.43 -4.38
C THR A 76 30.42 13.14 -3.19
N LEU A 77 29.74 13.28 -2.04
CA LEU A 77 30.33 13.82 -0.81
C LEU A 77 31.38 12.87 -0.20
N ILE A 78 31.16 11.55 -0.26
CA ILE A 78 32.15 10.54 0.18
C ILE A 78 33.40 10.61 -0.73
N ASP A 79 33.22 10.69 -2.05
CA ASP A 79 34.31 10.71 -3.03
C ASP A 79 35.15 12.01 -2.95
N THR A 80 34.57 13.10 -2.43
CA THR A 80 35.29 14.36 -2.20
C THR A 80 36.09 14.36 -0.88
N GLN A 81 35.75 13.48 0.07
CA GLN A 81 36.42 13.38 1.39
C GLN A 81 37.48 12.27 1.47
N ALA A 82 37.57 11.40 0.45
CA ALA A 82 38.63 10.40 0.29
C ALA A 82 39.86 10.99 -0.41
#